data_AF-A0A1H8XSP7-F1
#
_entry.id   AF-A0A1H8XSP7-F1
#
_cell.length_a   1.000
_cell.length_b   1.000
_cell.length_c   1.000
_cell.angle_alpha   90.00
_cell.angle_beta   90.00
_cell.angle_gamma   90.00
#
_symmetry.space_group_name_H-M   'P 1'
#
loop_
_entity.id
_entity.type
_entity.pdbx_description
1 polymer ?
#
loop_
_entity_poly.entity_id
_entity_poly.type
_entity_poly.pdbx_seq_one_letter_code
_entity_poly.pdbx_strand_id
1 'polypeptide(L)' 'FKSKGNARITATGHTDTSGPEAYNMALSLRRANAVKDALVRNGVPAQAISVIGMGEKGLLVQTADGVREPQNRRVEIVIQ' A
#
# COMPACT_ATOMS: atom_id res chain seq x y z
N PHE A 1 -0.64 17.21 5.48
CA PHE A 1 -1.14 18.24 4.55
C PHE A 1 -1.91 19.35 5.23
N LYS A 2 -3.07 19.08 5.84
CA LYS A 2 -3.88 20.09 6.55
C LYS A 2 -3.13 20.87 7.64
N SER A 3 -2.01 20.36 8.18
CA SER A 3 -1.13 21.08 9.11
C SER A 3 0.31 21.33 8.66
N LYS A 4 0.77 20.72 7.54
CA LYS A 4 2.21 20.71 7.15
C LYS A 4 2.52 21.35 5.79
N GLY A 5 1.53 21.88 5.08
CA GLY A 5 1.71 22.65 3.83
C GLY A 5 2.15 21.83 2.61
N ASN A 6 3.28 21.10 2.70
CA ASN A 6 4.01 20.51 1.56
C ASN A 6 4.50 19.06 1.82
N ALA A 7 3.82 18.29 2.67
CA ALA A 7 4.26 16.93 3.00
C ALA A 7 4.28 16.03 1.74
N ARG A 8 5.19 15.05 1.64
CA ARG A 8 5.07 14.00 0.60
C ARG A 8 4.54 12.74 1.23
N ILE A 9 3.66 12.03 0.53
CA ILE A 9 3.05 10.79 1.00
C ILE A 9 3.50 9.65 0.12
N THR A 10 3.93 8.55 0.73
CA THR A 10 4.13 7.27 0.04
C THR A 10 3.12 6.28 0.59
N ALA A 11 2.32 5.70 -0.30
CA ALA A 11 1.39 4.61 0.00
C ALA A 11 1.95 3.30 -0.57
N THR A 12 2.32 2.36 0.30
CA THR A 12 2.90 1.08 -0.07
C THR A 12 1.91 -0.05 0.23
N GLY A 13 1.47 -0.78 -0.79
CA GLY A 13 0.56 -1.89 -0.64
C GLY A 13 1.28 -3.22 -0.45
N HIS A 14 0.72 -4.07 0.40
CA HIS A 14 1.18 -5.44 0.66
C HIS A 14 0.02 -6.45 0.57
N THR A 15 0.38 -7.70 0.31
CA THR A 15 -0.51 -8.87 0.35
C THR A 15 0.02 -9.90 1.34
N ASP A 16 -0.81 -10.89 1.63
CA ASP A 16 -0.31 -12.15 2.19
C ASP A 16 0.37 -12.98 1.09
N THR A 17 0.91 -14.15 1.47
CA THR A 17 1.58 -15.08 0.55
C THR A 17 0.58 -16.00 -0.17
N SER A 18 -0.71 -15.68 -0.11
CA SER A 18 -1.75 -16.51 -0.72
C SER A 18 -1.93 -16.16 -2.20
N GLY A 19 -1.53 -17.10 -3.07
CA GLY A 19 -1.66 -16.96 -4.52
C GLY A 19 -0.34 -16.59 -5.23
N PRO A 20 -0.36 -16.47 -6.57
CA PRO A 20 0.86 -16.25 -7.34
C PRO A 20 1.48 -14.87 -7.10
N GLU A 21 2.82 -14.78 -7.06
CA GLU A 21 3.58 -13.53 -6.83
C GLU A 21 3.11 -12.40 -7.77
N ALA A 22 2.94 -12.68 -9.06
CA ALA A 22 2.50 -11.69 -10.05
C ALA A 22 1.08 -11.14 -9.75
N TYR A 23 0.19 -12.01 -9.28
CA TYR A 23 -1.15 -11.61 -8.85
C TYR A 23 -1.08 -10.73 -7.59
N ASN A 24 -0.27 -11.15 -6.62
CA ASN A 24 -0.04 -10.42 -5.37
C ASN A 24 0.56 -9.04 -5.64
N MET A 25 1.51 -8.93 -6.56
CA MET A 25 2.08 -7.66 -6.99
C MET A 25 1.00 -6.72 -7.55
N ALA A 26 0.19 -7.19 -8.50
CA ALA A 26 -0.90 -6.39 -9.07
C ALA A 26 -1.99 -6.03 -8.05
N LEU A 27 -2.30 -6.93 -7.11
CA LEU A 27 -3.27 -6.70 -6.03
C LEU A 27 -2.77 -5.63 -5.06
N SER A 28 -1.49 -5.71 -4.65
CA SER A 28 -0.87 -4.74 -3.76
C SER A 28 -0.90 -3.33 -4.34
N LEU A 29 -0.59 -3.19 -5.63
CA LEU A 29 -0.62 -1.91 -6.35
C LEU A 29 -2.04 -1.36 -6.44
N ARG A 30 -3.05 -2.21 -6.71
CA ARG A 30 -4.47 -1.79 -6.72
C ARG A 30 -4.92 -1.28 -5.36
N ARG A 31 -4.55 -1.95 -4.27
CA ARG A 31 -4.86 -1.50 -2.89
C ARG A 31 -4.23 -0.16 -2.57
N ALA A 32 -2.95 0.02 -2.91
CA ALA A 32 -2.24 1.27 -2.67
C ALA A 32 -2.83 2.44 -3.50
N ASN A 33 -3.26 2.19 -4.74
CA ASN A 33 -3.99 3.17 -5.54
C ASN A 33 -5.35 3.53 -4.92
N ALA A 34 -6.11 2.56 -4.39
CA ALA A 34 -7.37 2.85 -3.72
C ALA A 34 -7.20 3.78 -2.51
N VAL A 35 -6.08 3.64 -1.77
CA VAL A 35 -5.72 4.56 -0.68
C VAL A 35 -5.35 5.95 -1.23
N LYS A 36 -4.56 6.02 -2.30
CA LYS A 36 -4.29 7.30 -2.99
C LYS A 36 -5.58 8.00 -3.39
N ASP A 37 -6.53 7.30 -4.01
CA ASP A 37 -7.80 7.88 -4.45
C ASP A 37 -8.64 8.38 -3.26
N ALA A 38 -8.60 7.68 -2.13
CA ALA A 38 -9.23 8.16 -0.90
C ALA A 38 -8.56 9.42 -0.35
N LEU A 39 -7.23 9.51 -0.36
CA LEU A 39 -6.49 10.69 0.08
C LEU A 39 -6.73 11.89 -0.84
N VAL A 40 -6.78 11.67 -2.15
CA VAL A 40 -7.10 12.71 -3.14
C VAL A 40 -8.50 13.26 -2.92
N ARG A 41 -9.49 12.39 -2.72
CA ARG A 41 -10.86 12.81 -2.36
C ARG A 41 -10.91 13.65 -1.07
N ASN A 42 -9.98 13.41 -0.15
CA ASN A 42 -9.84 14.16 1.11
C ASN A 42 -9.00 15.45 0.96
N GLY A 43 -8.63 15.84 -0.26
CA GLY A 43 -7.97 17.10 -0.57
C GLY A 43 -6.44 17.05 -0.61
N VAL A 44 -5.83 15.86 -0.60
CA VAL A 44 -4.38 15.73 -0.84
C VAL A 44 -4.11 15.82 -2.34
N PRO A 45 -3.21 16.71 -2.81
CA PRO A 45 -2.86 16.76 -4.23
C PRO A 45 -2.29 15.42 -4.72
N ALA A 46 -2.78 14.91 -5.84
CA ALA A 46 -2.37 13.61 -6.37
C ALA A 46 -0.86 13.54 -6.67
N GLN A 47 -0.22 14.68 -6.98
CA GLN A 47 1.21 14.75 -7.27
C GLN A 47 2.07 14.62 -5.99
N ALA A 48 1.46 14.79 -4.81
CA ALA A 48 2.13 14.61 -3.53
C ALA A 48 2.08 13.17 -3.03
N ILE A 49 1.41 12.26 -3.75
CA ILE A 49 1.23 10.86 -3.34
C ILE A 49 1.92 9.93 -4.33
N SER A 50 2.96 9.25 -3.85
CA SER A 50 3.61 8.13 -4.54
C SER A 50 2.96 6.80 -4.13
N VAL A 51 2.83 5.89 -5.09
CA VAL A 51 2.22 4.57 -4.88
C VAL A 51 3.23 3.49 -5.19
N ILE A 52 3.36 2.51 -4.30
CA ILE A 52 4.25 1.36 -4.45
C ILE A 52 3.45 0.09 -4.19
N GLY A 53 3.59 -0.90 -5.06
CA GLY A 53 3.12 -2.27 -4.79
C GLY A 53 4.31 -3.14 -4.40
N MET A 54 4.20 -3.89 -3.31
CA MET A 54 5.24 -4.82 -2.85
C MET A 54 4.84 -6.29 -3.01
N GLY A 55 3.59 -6.58 -3.38
CA GLY A 55 3.05 -7.93 -3.35
C GLY A 55 3.20 -8.55 -1.96
N GLU A 56 3.72 -9.76 -1.92
CA GLU A 56 4.02 -10.50 -0.70
C GLU A 56 5.41 -10.18 -0.10
N LYS A 57 6.12 -9.18 -0.64
CA LYS A 57 7.40 -8.72 -0.07
C LYS A 57 7.14 -7.78 1.10
N GLY A 58 8.03 -7.82 2.11
CA GLY A 58 7.89 -7.00 3.32
C GLY A 58 6.70 -7.42 4.18
N LEU A 59 6.53 -8.72 4.42
CA LEU A 59 5.51 -9.26 5.33
C LEU A 59 5.67 -8.67 6.73
N LEU A 60 4.56 -8.27 7.33
CA LEU A 60 4.52 -7.83 8.73
C LEU A 60 4.67 -9.04 9.66
N VAL A 61 3.97 -10.12 9.31
CA VAL A 61 4.07 -11.43 9.96
C VAL A 61 4.67 -12.39 8.95
N GLN A 62 5.82 -12.97 9.27
CA GLN A 62 6.47 -13.95 8.41
C GLN A 62 5.61 -15.21 8.34
N THR A 63 5.22 -15.60 7.13
CA THR A 63 4.39 -16.79 6.88
C THR A 63 4.97 -17.59 5.73
N ALA A 64 4.73 -18.90 5.74
CA ALA A 64 5.05 -19.75 4.59
C ALA A 64 4.19 -19.40 3.36
N ASP A 65 4.57 -19.90 2.19
CA ASP A 65 3.82 -19.71 0.95
C ASP A 65 2.40 -20.28 1.05
N GLY A 66 1.43 -19.60 0.44
CA GLY A 66 0.02 -20.01 0.44
C GLY A 66 -0.76 -19.68 1.70
N VAL A 67 -0.14 -19.10 2.72
CA VAL A 67 -0.80 -18.76 3.99
C VAL A 67 -1.59 -17.47 3.86
N ARG A 68 -2.84 -17.50 4.32
CA ARG A 68 -3.69 -16.31 4.44
C ARG A 68 -3.42 -15.65 5.78
N GLU A 69 -2.86 -14.44 5.74
CA GLU A 69 -2.59 -13.65 6.95
C GLU A 69 -3.18 -12.24 6.80
N PRO A 70 -4.33 -11.95 7.43
CA PRO A 70 -4.98 -10.65 7.35
C PRO A 70 -4.10 -9.45 7.66
N GLN A 71 -3.16 -9.57 8.61
CA GLN A 71 -2.25 -8.49 8.98
C GLN A 71 -1.27 -8.12 7.85
N ASN A 72 -0.94 -9.08 6.98
CA ASN A 72 -0.10 -8.83 5.80
C ASN A 72 -0.86 -8.08 4.69
N ARG A 73 -2.20 -8.14 4.68
CA ARG A 73 -3.07 -7.42 3.74
C ARG A 73 -3.26 -5.97 4.16
N ARG A 74 -2.22 -5.16 4.00
CA ARG A 74 -2.19 -3.76 4.48
C ARG A 74 -1.71 -2.77 3.41
N VAL A 75 -1.94 -1.49 3.69
CA VAL A 75 -1.28 -0.38 2.98
C VAL A 75 -0.60 0.49 4.04
N GLU A 76 0.71 0.66 3.92
CA GLU A 76 1.50 1.54 4.77
C GLU A 76 1.52 2.95 4.19
N ILE A 77 1.30 3.96 5.04
CA ILE A 77 1.33 5.37 4.65
C ILE A 77 2.47 6.04 5.40
N VAL A 78 3.47 6.51 4.66
CA VAL A 78 4.60 7.27 5.19
C VAL A 78 4.47 8.72 4.76
N ILE A 79 4.58 9.63 5.71
CA ILE A 79 4.54 11.08 5.48
C ILE A 79 5.95 11.64 5.68
N GLN A 80 6.48 12.32 4.66
CA GLN A 80 7.74 13.05 4.68
C GLN A 80 7.48 14.52 5.00
#